data_AF-A0A822GAI5-F1
#
_entry.id   AF-A0A822GAI5-F1
#
_cell.length_a   1.000
_cell.length_b   1.000
_cell.length_c   1.000
_cell.angle_alpha   90.00
_cell.angle_beta   90.00
_cell.angle_gamma   90.00
#
_symmetry.space_group_name_H-M   'P 1'
#
loop_
_entity.id
_entity.type
_entity.pdbx_description
1 polymer ?
#
loop_
_entity_poly.entity_id
_entity_poly.type
_entity_poly.pdbx_seq_one_letter_code
_entity_poly.pdbx_strand_id
1 'polypeptide(L)'
;MPNFVNIRLWKPGLKKSEQYKSLQRTCLMREFECRQKQASRFEKQISLIMTELEKHLSLVDYINIKKFFYNSACRVHSTVMSNHHKKIEKLNRGPIGQNYEEMKLKLIHNISSYTLSKIHNASQQLIRSSKHKKISNLSKEELAALKSLKSNNTIIICKADKGNSIVILDKETYMKKAKEILKGKQFEPLHNDKFHREQEEKLNKHIFSLFKKVVIDNKLRYQLQSTCSSLSVFYGLPKAHKTGYPIRPIISTIGS
;
A
#
# COMPACT_ATOMS: atom_id res chain seq x y z
N MET A 1 -18.73 -3.15 -18.43
CA MET A 1 -17.67 -2.13 -18.63
C MET A 1 -16.70 -2.15 -17.46
N PRO A 2 -15.41 -1.81 -17.64
CA PRO A 2 -14.46 -1.68 -16.55
C PRO A 2 -14.91 -0.68 -15.49
N ASN A 3 -14.64 -0.95 -14.21
CA ASN A 3 -15.10 -0.11 -13.09
C ASN A 3 -14.59 1.33 -13.17
N PHE A 4 -13.40 1.56 -13.73
CA PHE A 4 -12.81 2.90 -13.86
C PHE A 4 -13.55 3.79 -14.87
N VAL A 5 -14.38 3.22 -15.73
CA VAL A 5 -15.16 3.93 -16.75
C VAL A 5 -16.61 4.19 -16.28
N ASN A 6 -17.01 3.61 -15.14
CA ASN A 6 -18.35 3.78 -14.58
C ASN A 6 -18.36 4.88 -13.52
N ILE A 7 -18.29 6.13 -13.99
CA ILE A 7 -18.26 7.31 -13.13
C ILE A 7 -19.65 7.52 -12.51
N ARG A 8 -19.71 7.74 -11.19
CA ARG A 8 -20.96 8.14 -10.53
C ARG A 8 -21.27 9.58 -10.93
N LEU A 9 -22.42 9.77 -11.58
CA LEU A 9 -22.93 11.07 -11.96
C LEU A 9 -23.98 11.53 -10.96
N TRP A 10 -24.07 12.83 -10.73
CA TRP A 10 -25.08 13.43 -9.85
C TRP A 10 -26.51 13.27 -10.40
N LYS A 11 -26.67 13.21 -11.73
CA LYS A 11 -27.94 12.90 -12.42
C LYS A 11 -27.84 11.60 -13.22
N PRO A 12 -28.59 10.53 -12.88
CA PRO A 12 -28.49 9.24 -13.56
C PRO A 12 -28.81 9.28 -15.06
N GLY A 13 -29.72 10.16 -15.49
CA GLY A 13 -30.10 10.32 -16.89
C GLY A 13 -28.96 10.75 -17.81
N LEU A 14 -27.93 11.42 -17.28
CA LEU A 14 -26.75 11.83 -18.05
C LEU A 14 -25.91 10.64 -18.53
N LYS A 15 -26.07 9.45 -17.95
CA LYS A 15 -25.39 8.25 -18.46
C LYS A 15 -25.84 7.85 -19.87
N LYS A 16 -27.01 8.32 -20.30
CA LYS A 16 -27.53 8.08 -21.66
C LYS A 16 -27.01 9.10 -22.68
N SER A 17 -26.39 10.20 -22.23
CA SER A 17 -25.92 11.26 -23.13
C SER A 17 -24.74 10.80 -23.97
N GLU A 18 -24.66 11.30 -25.19
CA GLU A 18 -23.54 10.96 -26.08
C GLU A 18 -22.20 11.52 -25.56
N GLN A 19 -22.24 12.64 -24.84
CA GLN A 19 -21.06 13.23 -24.19
C GLN A 19 -20.47 12.27 -23.14
N TYR A 20 -21.32 11.62 -22.34
CA TYR A 20 -20.86 10.63 -21.36
C TYR A 20 -20.30 9.39 -22.07
N LYS A 21 -20.98 8.89 -23.10
CA LYS A 21 -20.47 7.75 -23.90
C LYS A 21 -19.15 8.08 -24.60
N SER A 22 -19.00 9.28 -25.14
CA SER A 22 -17.77 9.78 -25.76
C SER A 22 -16.63 9.83 -24.75
N LEU A 23 -16.86 10.40 -23.56
CA LEU A 23 -15.89 10.39 -22.46
C LEU A 23 -15.44 8.97 -22.10
N GLN A 24 -16.40 8.04 -22.01
CA GLN A 24 -16.08 6.64 -21.72
C GLN A 24 -15.17 6.01 -22.78
N ARG A 25 -15.42 6.29 -24.07
CA ARG A 25 -14.55 5.85 -25.18
C ARG A 25 -13.16 6.46 -25.08
N THR A 26 -13.05 7.77 -24.82
CA THR A 26 -11.75 8.44 -24.65
C THR A 26 -10.95 7.87 -23.48
N CYS A 27 -11.60 7.62 -22.33
CA CYS A 27 -10.94 6.99 -21.18
C CYS A 27 -10.42 5.59 -21.50
N LEU A 28 -11.19 4.79 -22.25
CA LEU A 28 -10.76 3.46 -22.69
C LEU A 28 -9.55 3.53 -23.64
N MET A 29 -9.56 4.45 -24.61
CA MET A 29 -8.46 4.63 -25.55
C MET A 29 -7.18 5.08 -24.83
N ARG A 30 -7.29 6.02 -23.88
CA ARG A 30 -6.15 6.45 -23.07
C ARG A 30 -5.59 5.34 -22.19
N GLU A 31 -6.46 4.52 -21.60
CA GLU A 31 -6.01 3.34 -20.85
C GLU A 31 -5.26 2.38 -21.77
N PHE A 32 -5.76 2.16 -23.00
CA PHE A 32 -5.09 1.34 -24.01
C PHE A 32 -3.68 1.83 -24.33
N GLU A 33 -3.56 3.10 -24.70
CA GLU A 33 -2.26 3.72 -25.00
C GLU A 33 -1.31 3.64 -23.80
N CYS A 34 -1.81 3.87 -22.58
CA CYS A 34 -1.01 3.82 -21.36
C CYS A 34 -0.46 2.40 -21.13
N ARG A 35 -1.31 1.39 -21.30
CA ARG A 35 -0.93 -0.02 -21.10
C ARG A 35 0.02 -0.51 -22.19
N GLN A 36 -0.16 -0.07 -23.44
CA GLN A 36 0.78 -0.36 -24.52
C GLN A 36 2.15 0.27 -24.26
N LYS A 37 2.21 1.55 -23.87
CA LYS A 37 3.46 2.22 -23.46
C LYS A 37 4.12 1.50 -22.28
N GLN A 38 3.32 1.01 -21.33
CA GLN A 38 3.82 0.24 -20.20
C GLN A 38 4.43 -1.10 -20.65
N ALA A 39 3.78 -1.83 -21.57
CA ALA A 39 4.31 -3.07 -22.14
C ALA A 39 5.65 -2.84 -22.84
N SER A 40 5.74 -1.83 -23.72
CA SER A 40 7.00 -1.50 -24.41
C SER A 40 8.13 -1.10 -23.45
N ARG A 41 7.81 -0.45 -22.32
CA ARG A 41 8.81 -0.16 -21.27
C ARG A 41 9.31 -1.45 -20.62
N PHE A 42 8.42 -2.39 -20.32
CA PHE A 42 8.82 -3.68 -19.74
C PHE A 42 9.64 -4.51 -20.71
N GLU A 43 9.31 -4.54 -22.00
CA GLU A 43 10.11 -5.23 -23.02
C GLU A 43 11.54 -4.69 -23.07
N LYS A 44 11.71 -3.36 -23.04
CA LYS A 44 13.04 -2.72 -22.96
C LYS A 44 13.79 -3.11 -21.69
N GLN A 45 13.12 -3.11 -20.54
CA GLN A 45 13.73 -3.50 -19.27
C GLN A 45 14.15 -4.98 -19.26
N ILE A 46 13.31 -5.87 -19.77
CA ILE A 46 13.62 -7.29 -19.89
C ILE A 46 14.82 -7.48 -20.80
N SER A 47 14.85 -6.80 -21.96
CA SER A 47 15.99 -6.86 -22.87
C SER A 47 17.29 -6.44 -22.19
N LEU A 48 17.28 -5.33 -21.44
CA LEU A 48 18.45 -4.86 -20.71
C LEU A 48 18.92 -5.88 -19.66
N ILE A 49 17.99 -6.45 -18.90
CA ILE A 49 18.29 -7.46 -17.88
C ILE A 49 18.88 -8.72 -18.52
N MET A 50 18.32 -9.18 -19.65
CA MET A 50 18.84 -10.37 -20.34
C MET A 50 20.26 -10.15 -20.85
N THR A 51 20.55 -8.97 -21.43
CA THR A 51 21.91 -8.62 -21.88
C THR A 51 22.90 -8.54 -20.72
N GLU A 52 22.47 -8.07 -19.55
CA GLU A 52 23.35 -7.99 -18.38
C GLU A 52 23.60 -9.37 -17.75
N LEU A 53 22.57 -10.21 -17.67
CA LEU A 53 22.70 -11.59 -17.18
C LEU A 53 23.66 -12.42 -18.06
N GLU A 54 23.63 -12.22 -19.37
CA GLU A 54 24.51 -12.90 -20.32
C GLU A 54 26.00 -12.58 -20.11
N LYS A 55 26.33 -11.38 -19.60
CA LYS A 55 27.72 -10.98 -19.30
C LYS A 55 28.28 -11.62 -18.03
N HIS A 56 27.42 -11.98 -17.09
CA HIS A 56 27.81 -12.36 -15.72
C HIS A 56 27.59 -13.84 -15.39
N LEU A 57 26.95 -14.59 -16.27
CA LEU A 57 26.64 -16.00 -16.07
C LEU A 57 27.38 -16.89 -17.04
N SER A 58 27.59 -18.15 -16.65
CA SER A 58 28.00 -19.18 -17.58
C SER A 58 26.91 -19.40 -18.64
N LEU A 59 27.30 -19.86 -19.84
CA LEU A 59 26.36 -20.13 -20.94
C LEU A 59 25.25 -21.11 -20.50
N VAL A 60 25.60 -22.13 -19.71
CA VAL A 60 24.66 -23.15 -19.22
C VAL A 60 23.67 -22.54 -18.22
N ASP A 61 24.14 -21.73 -17.28
CA ASP A 61 23.29 -21.07 -16.29
C ASP A 61 22.35 -20.07 -16.95
N TYR A 62 22.85 -19.29 -17.92
CA TYR A 62 22.05 -18.35 -18.69
C TYR A 62 20.91 -19.05 -19.45
N ILE A 63 21.20 -20.17 -20.13
CA ILE A 63 20.19 -20.96 -20.84
C ILE A 63 19.14 -21.51 -19.89
N ASN A 64 19.55 -22.07 -18.75
CA ASN A 64 18.65 -22.62 -17.74
C ASN A 64 17.73 -21.55 -17.15
N ILE A 65 18.30 -20.39 -16.82
CA ILE A 65 17.56 -19.24 -16.27
C ILE A 65 16.59 -18.67 -17.31
N LYS A 66 17.02 -18.48 -18.56
CA LYS A 66 16.16 -18.04 -19.66
C LYS A 66 14.98 -18.98 -19.88
N LYS A 67 15.23 -20.30 -19.87
CA LYS A 67 14.20 -21.33 -20.01
C LYS A 67 13.22 -21.31 -18.84
N PHE A 68 13.71 -21.15 -17.61
CA PHE A 68 12.86 -21.03 -16.41
C PHE A 68 11.92 -19.81 -16.50
N PHE A 69 12.45 -18.64 -16.85
CA PHE A 69 11.66 -17.42 -17.00
C PHE A 69 10.63 -17.54 -18.12
N TYR A 70 11.02 -18.09 -19.27
CA TYR A 70 10.10 -18.32 -20.38
C TYR A 70 8.95 -19.24 -19.97
N ASN A 71 9.24 -20.38 -19.35
CA ASN A 71 8.21 -21.32 -18.91
C ASN A 71 7.26 -20.72 -17.86
N SER A 72 7.80 -19.94 -16.93
CA SER A 72 7.00 -19.23 -15.93
C SER A 72 6.08 -18.20 -16.58
N ALA A 73 6.60 -17.39 -17.52
CA ALA A 73 5.84 -16.41 -18.27
C ALA A 73 4.74 -17.07 -19.13
N CYS A 74 5.05 -18.15 -19.84
CA CYS A 74 4.08 -18.92 -20.63
C CYS A 74 2.91 -19.43 -19.78
N ARG A 75 3.18 -19.99 -18.59
CA ARG A 75 2.12 -20.48 -17.70
C ARG A 75 1.17 -19.36 -17.25
N VAL A 76 1.74 -18.20 -16.90
CA VAL A 76 0.93 -17.02 -16.52
C VAL A 76 0.15 -16.52 -17.72
N HIS A 77 0.77 -16.43 -18.90
CA HIS A 77 0.13 -16.01 -20.14
C HIS A 77 -1.07 -16.91 -20.48
N SER A 78 -0.90 -18.22 -20.48
CA SER A 78 -2.00 -19.18 -20.75
C SER A 78 -3.16 -19.02 -19.78
N THR A 79 -2.87 -18.80 -18.50
CA THR A 79 -3.90 -18.56 -17.47
C THR A 79 -4.65 -17.25 -17.71
N VAL A 80 -3.94 -16.17 -18.03
CA VAL A 80 -4.53 -14.86 -18.34
C VAL A 80 -5.39 -14.94 -19.59
N MET A 81 -4.91 -15.61 -20.64
CA MET A 81 -5.64 -15.77 -21.90
C MET A 81 -6.89 -16.64 -21.74
N SER A 82 -6.83 -17.73 -20.97
CA SER A 82 -8.02 -18.53 -20.63
C SER A 82 -9.08 -17.70 -19.89
N ASN A 83 -8.66 -16.92 -18.89
CA ASN A 83 -9.56 -16.02 -18.16
C ASN A 83 -10.13 -14.91 -19.05
N HIS A 84 -9.33 -14.40 -19.98
CA HIS A 84 -9.76 -13.41 -20.95
C HIS A 84 -10.84 -13.98 -21.87
N HIS A 85 -10.60 -15.17 -22.42
CA HIS A 85 -11.51 -15.89 -23.29
C HIS A 85 -12.88 -16.11 -22.61
N LYS A 86 -12.90 -16.64 -21.38
CA LYS A 86 -14.14 -16.81 -20.59
C LYS A 86 -14.90 -15.50 -20.36
N LYS A 87 -14.18 -14.39 -20.14
CA LYS A 87 -14.80 -13.06 -19.96
C LYS A 87 -15.39 -12.53 -21.26
N ILE A 88 -14.74 -12.79 -22.39
CA ILE A 88 -15.21 -12.42 -23.71
C ILE A 88 -16.45 -13.23 -24.09
N GLU A 89 -16.44 -14.55 -23.91
CA GLU A 89 -17.61 -15.38 -24.20
C GLU A 89 -18.85 -14.91 -23.41
N LYS A 90 -18.65 -14.52 -22.15
CA LYS A 90 -19.71 -13.95 -21.31
C LYS A 90 -20.20 -12.58 -21.81
N LEU A 91 -19.34 -11.78 -22.45
CA LEU A 91 -19.72 -10.49 -23.05
C LEU A 91 -20.43 -10.68 -24.40
N ASN A 92 -20.00 -11.65 -25.21
CA ASN A 92 -20.57 -11.95 -26.52
C ASN A 92 -21.98 -12.57 -26.45
N ARG A 93 -22.34 -13.19 -25.32
CA ARG A 93 -23.71 -13.68 -25.05
C ARG A 93 -24.64 -12.61 -24.42
N GLY A 94 -24.17 -11.37 -24.23
CA GLY A 94 -24.97 -10.25 -23.73
C GLY A 94 -25.36 -9.25 -24.84
N PRO A 95 -26.26 -8.28 -24.57
CA PRO A 95 -26.86 -7.41 -25.59
C PRO A 95 -25.89 -6.44 -26.32
N ILE A 96 -24.60 -6.44 -25.98
CA ILE A 96 -23.56 -5.53 -26.52
C ILE A 96 -22.51 -6.31 -27.36
N GLY A 97 -22.69 -7.61 -27.55
CA GLY A 97 -21.68 -8.55 -28.06
C GLY A 97 -21.52 -8.68 -29.59
N GLN A 98 -22.23 -7.90 -30.41
CA GLN A 98 -22.29 -8.18 -31.86
C GLN A 98 -21.08 -7.72 -32.69
N ASN A 99 -20.08 -7.03 -32.11
CA ASN A 99 -18.96 -6.48 -32.90
C ASN A 99 -17.56 -6.82 -32.37
N TYR A 100 -17.40 -8.01 -31.80
CA TYR A 100 -16.17 -8.42 -31.11
C TYR A 100 -14.95 -8.64 -32.02
N GLU A 101 -15.13 -9.22 -33.22
CA GLU A 101 -14.00 -9.43 -34.15
C GLU A 101 -13.35 -8.12 -34.59
N GLU A 102 -14.13 -7.04 -34.71
CA GLU A 102 -13.63 -5.68 -34.96
C GLU A 102 -12.85 -5.08 -33.77
N MET A 103 -13.20 -5.45 -32.53
CA MET A 103 -12.61 -4.92 -31.30
C MET A 103 -11.40 -5.72 -30.78
N LYS A 104 -11.21 -6.96 -31.27
CA LYS A 104 -10.15 -7.90 -30.85
C LYS A 104 -8.74 -7.30 -30.88
N LEU A 105 -8.45 -6.45 -31.87
CA LEU A 105 -7.15 -5.78 -32.04
C LEU A 105 -6.91 -4.63 -31.03
N LYS A 106 -7.93 -4.20 -30.27
CA LYS A 106 -7.90 -3.04 -29.37
C LYS A 106 -8.03 -3.40 -27.89
N LEU A 107 -7.97 -4.69 -27.53
CA LEU A 107 -8.14 -5.16 -26.15
C LEU A 107 -6.80 -5.32 -25.41
N ILE A 108 -6.71 -4.75 -24.21
CA ILE A 108 -5.54 -4.81 -23.35
C ILE A 108 -5.56 -6.11 -22.54
N HIS A 109 -4.48 -6.89 -22.62
CA HIS A 109 -4.25 -8.00 -21.70
C HIS A 109 -3.79 -7.47 -20.33
N ASN A 110 -4.67 -7.57 -19.33
CA ASN A 110 -4.39 -7.15 -17.97
C ASN A 110 -3.48 -8.17 -17.28
N ILE A 111 -2.16 -7.93 -17.31
CA ILE A 111 -1.21 -8.63 -16.42
C ILE A 111 -1.49 -8.11 -15.01
N SER A 112 -2.06 -8.96 -14.16
CA SER A 112 -2.56 -8.56 -12.84
C SER A 112 -1.47 -7.89 -11.99
N SER A 113 -1.82 -6.81 -11.28
CA SER A 113 -0.94 -6.11 -10.33
C SER A 113 -0.33 -7.01 -9.24
N TYR A 114 -0.93 -8.17 -8.99
CA TYR A 114 -0.49 -9.13 -7.98
C TYR A 114 0.81 -9.86 -8.36
N THR A 115 1.02 -10.17 -9.65
CA THR A 115 2.26 -10.81 -10.13
C THR A 115 3.43 -9.84 -10.10
N LEU A 116 3.20 -8.56 -10.41
CA LEU A 116 4.20 -7.49 -10.27
C LEU A 116 4.55 -7.21 -8.80
N SER A 117 3.59 -7.32 -7.88
CA SER A 117 3.83 -7.18 -6.43
C SER A 117 4.79 -8.25 -5.90
N LYS A 118 4.64 -9.51 -6.34
CA LYS A 118 5.54 -10.59 -5.92
C LYS A 118 6.95 -10.43 -6.48
N ILE A 119 7.07 -10.03 -7.74
CA ILE A 119 8.37 -9.75 -8.38
C ILE A 119 9.03 -8.53 -7.76
N HIS A 120 8.26 -7.47 -7.46
CA HIS A 120 8.73 -6.26 -6.77
C HIS A 120 9.21 -6.55 -5.34
N ASN A 121 8.51 -7.41 -4.59
CA ASN A 121 8.94 -7.77 -3.24
C ASN A 121 10.19 -8.65 -3.24
N ALA A 122 10.30 -9.59 -4.19
CA ALA A 122 11.51 -10.40 -4.38
C ALA A 122 12.72 -9.55 -4.82
N SER A 123 12.52 -8.59 -5.73
CA SER A 123 13.59 -7.67 -6.15
C SER A 123 13.99 -6.70 -5.03
N GLN A 124 13.04 -6.20 -4.23
CA GLN A 124 13.34 -5.38 -3.04
C GLN A 124 14.11 -6.16 -1.97
N GLN A 125 13.85 -7.46 -1.79
CA GLN A 125 14.65 -8.31 -0.90
C GLN A 125 16.09 -8.47 -1.43
N LEU A 126 16.26 -8.69 -2.75
CA LEU A 126 17.57 -8.80 -3.38
C LEU A 126 18.37 -7.48 -3.35
N ILE A 127 17.71 -6.34 -3.55
CA ILE A 127 18.31 -4.99 -3.45
C ILE A 127 18.71 -4.66 -2.01
N ARG A 128 18.02 -5.22 -1.00
CA ARG A 128 18.40 -5.07 0.41
C ARG A 128 19.63 -5.90 0.78
N SER A 129 19.85 -7.03 0.10
CA SER A 129 21.04 -7.89 0.29
C SER A 129 22.28 -7.41 -0.46
N SER A 130 22.14 -6.64 -1.54
CA SER A 130 23.29 -6.00 -2.20
C SER A 130 23.61 -4.66 -1.50
N LYS A 131 24.86 -4.48 -1.09
CA LYS A 131 25.36 -3.27 -0.41
C LYS A 131 25.45 -2.06 -1.36
N HIS A 132 24.44 -1.78 -2.19
CA HIS A 132 24.42 -0.56 -2.97
C HIS A 132 24.09 0.62 -2.05
N LYS A 133 25.02 1.58 -1.98
CA LYS A 133 24.77 2.90 -1.41
C LYS A 133 23.51 3.44 -2.04
N LYS A 134 22.47 3.68 -1.22
CA LYS A 134 21.27 4.39 -1.64
C LYS A 134 21.70 5.69 -2.30
N ILE A 135 21.53 5.79 -3.61
CA ILE A 135 21.73 7.05 -4.33
C ILE A 135 20.59 7.94 -3.86
N SER A 136 20.92 8.96 -3.07
CA SER A 136 19.97 9.96 -2.61
C SER A 136 19.47 10.74 -3.83
N ASN A 137 18.16 10.83 -3.98
CA ASN A 137 17.53 11.70 -4.98
C ASN A 137 17.48 13.18 -4.52
N LEU A 138 18.08 13.49 -3.37
CA LEU A 138 18.17 14.83 -2.79
C LEU A 138 19.62 15.30 -2.82
N SER A 139 19.81 16.60 -3.12
CA SER A 139 21.11 17.26 -2.99
C SER A 139 21.55 17.32 -1.52
N LYS A 140 22.83 17.67 -1.30
CA LYS A 140 23.35 17.84 0.06
C LYS A 140 22.65 19.01 0.78
N GLU A 141 22.36 20.06 0.04
CA GLU A 141 21.69 21.29 0.50
C GLU A 141 20.24 21.01 0.88
N GLU A 142 19.49 20.28 0.03
CA GLU A 142 18.12 19.85 0.33
C GLU A 142 18.06 18.96 1.57
N LEU A 143 19.02 18.03 1.69
CA LEU A 143 19.10 17.14 2.84
C LEU A 143 19.48 17.90 4.11
N ALA A 144 20.36 18.91 4.03
CA ALA A 144 20.67 19.81 5.13
C ALA A 144 19.45 20.66 5.53
N ALA A 145 18.69 21.17 4.57
CA ALA A 145 17.45 21.92 4.81
C ALA A 145 16.40 21.06 5.51
N LEU A 146 16.19 19.80 5.07
CA LEU A 146 15.28 18.87 5.73
C LEU A 146 15.72 18.50 7.14
N LYS A 147 17.03 18.35 7.37
CA LYS A 147 17.58 18.13 8.72
C LYS A 147 17.34 19.34 9.62
N SER A 148 17.60 20.54 9.11
CA SER A 148 17.34 21.80 9.81
C SER A 148 15.86 21.95 10.17
N LEU A 149 14.97 21.68 9.20
CA LEU A 149 13.53 21.70 9.41
C LEU A 149 13.09 20.67 10.46
N LYS A 150 13.65 19.45 10.43
CA LYS A 150 13.37 18.42 11.44
C LYS A 150 13.87 18.78 12.84
N SER A 151 14.99 19.51 12.95
CA SER A 151 15.52 19.99 14.23
C SER A 151 14.77 21.18 14.82
N ASN A 152 13.89 21.82 14.05
CA ASN A 152 13.11 22.93 14.55
C ASN A 152 12.03 22.45 15.54
N ASN A 153 12.23 22.77 16.82
CA ASN A 153 11.34 22.37 17.90
C ASN A 153 10.08 23.22 18.05
N THR A 154 9.92 24.31 17.29
CA THR A 154 8.73 25.18 17.32
C THR A 154 7.63 24.71 16.38
N ILE A 155 7.92 23.76 15.48
CA ILE A 155 6.97 23.23 14.51
C ILE A 155 6.67 21.74 14.73
N ILE A 156 5.51 21.31 14.25
CA ILE A 156 5.10 19.91 14.14
C ILE A 156 4.88 19.57 12.68
N ILE A 157 5.55 18.52 12.22
CA ILE A 157 5.41 17.98 10.87
C ILE A 157 4.62 16.67 10.98
N CYS A 158 3.44 16.61 10.39
CA CYS A 158 2.55 15.45 10.47
C CYS A 158 1.78 15.22 9.17
N LYS A 159 1.11 14.07 9.05
CA LYS A 159 0.27 13.77 7.90
C LYS A 159 -1.08 14.47 8.03
N ALA A 160 -1.62 14.95 6.90
CA ALA A 160 -2.98 15.43 6.83
C ALA A 160 -3.99 14.29 6.99
N ASP A 161 -5.18 14.64 7.49
CA ASP A 161 -6.32 13.74 7.62
C ASP A 161 -6.83 13.20 6.27
N LYS A 162 -6.68 14.00 5.19
CA LYS A 162 -7.10 13.67 3.83
C LYS A 162 -6.05 14.15 2.82
N GLY A 163 -5.97 13.46 1.70
CA GLY A 163 -5.19 13.91 0.54
C GLY A 163 -3.72 13.49 0.52
N ASN A 164 -3.27 12.59 1.40
CA ASN A 164 -1.89 12.09 1.48
C ASN A 164 -0.82 13.21 1.47
N SER A 165 -1.15 14.37 2.04
CA SER A 165 -0.26 15.53 2.14
C SER A 165 0.40 15.60 3.50
N ILE A 166 1.50 16.37 3.57
CA ILE A 166 2.22 16.71 4.80
C ILE A 166 1.76 18.10 5.24
N VAL A 167 1.56 18.28 6.54
CA VAL A 167 1.18 19.56 7.15
C VAL A 167 2.26 19.96 8.14
N ILE A 168 2.64 21.23 8.09
CA ILE A 168 3.51 21.89 9.06
C ILE A 168 2.62 22.81 9.90
N LEU A 169 2.66 22.64 11.22
CA LEU A 169 1.92 23.45 12.17
C LEU A 169 2.85 24.04 13.21
N ASP A 170 2.45 25.17 13.77
CA ASP A 170 3.02 25.64 15.03
C ASP A 170 2.75 24.63 16.16
N LYS A 171 3.79 24.32 16.93
CA LYS A 171 3.74 23.30 17.97
C LYS A 171 2.85 23.70 19.12
N GLU A 172 2.87 24.96 19.54
CA GLU A 172 2.05 25.44 20.65
C GLU A 172 0.56 25.33 20.32
N THR A 173 0.19 25.75 19.10
CA THR A 173 -1.17 25.64 18.57
C THR A 173 -1.63 24.19 18.48
N TYR A 174 -0.77 23.29 17.99
CA TYR A 174 -1.06 21.86 17.93
C TYR A 174 -1.27 21.27 19.34
N MET A 175 -0.35 21.57 20.28
CA MET A 175 -0.44 21.08 21.65
C MET A 175 -1.66 21.62 22.39
N LYS A 176 -2.05 22.88 22.15
CA LYS A 176 -3.29 23.46 22.69
C LYS A 176 -4.52 22.68 22.24
N LYS A 177 -4.67 22.45 20.93
CA LYS A 177 -5.78 21.66 20.35
C LYS A 177 -5.79 20.21 20.85
N ALA A 178 -4.60 19.60 21.00
CA ALA A 178 -4.46 18.26 21.55
C ALA A 178 -4.93 18.20 23.01
N LYS A 179 -4.48 19.13 23.85
CA LYS A 179 -4.89 19.23 25.26
C LYS A 179 -6.39 19.50 25.40
N GLU A 180 -6.98 20.33 24.54
CA GLU A 180 -8.44 20.57 24.52
C GLU A 180 -9.23 19.28 24.29
N ILE A 181 -8.76 18.40 23.39
CA ILE A 181 -9.39 17.09 23.17
C ILE A 181 -9.17 16.16 24.36
N LEU A 182 -7.97 16.15 24.94
CA LEU A 182 -7.63 15.31 26.10
C LEU A 182 -8.36 15.72 27.38
N LYS A 183 -8.99 16.89 27.44
CA LYS A 183 -9.89 17.29 28.55
C LYS A 183 -11.27 16.61 28.48
N GLY A 184 -11.59 15.90 27.41
CA GLY A 184 -12.86 15.18 27.29
C GLY A 184 -13.00 14.06 28.32
N LYS A 185 -14.24 13.72 28.70
CA LYS A 185 -14.59 12.68 29.69
C LYS A 185 -14.03 11.28 29.38
N GLN A 186 -13.62 11.06 28.14
CA GLN A 186 -13.08 9.79 27.65
C GLN A 186 -11.60 9.57 27.98
N PHE A 187 -10.92 10.57 28.55
CA PHE A 187 -9.51 10.50 28.89
C PHE A 187 -9.33 10.79 30.37
N GLU A 188 -8.46 10.02 31.01
CA GLU A 188 -8.07 10.24 32.40
C GLU A 188 -6.55 10.42 32.48
N PRO A 189 -6.06 11.29 33.38
CA PRO A 189 -4.64 11.45 33.59
C PRO A 189 -4.04 10.17 34.17
N LEU A 190 -3.02 9.64 33.49
CA LEU A 190 -2.22 8.54 34.02
C LEU A 190 -1.19 9.10 35.01
N HIS A 191 -1.24 8.63 36.25
CA HIS A 191 -0.35 9.09 37.32
C HIS A 191 0.94 8.28 37.43
N ASN A 192 0.98 7.08 36.86
CA ASN A 192 2.13 6.19 36.87
C ASN A 192 2.33 5.56 35.49
N ASP A 193 3.39 5.97 34.79
CA ASP A 193 3.74 5.43 33.47
C ASP A 193 4.08 3.94 33.50
N LYS A 194 4.37 3.35 34.67
CA LYS A 194 4.62 1.91 34.83
C LYS A 194 3.35 1.08 35.03
N PHE A 195 2.18 1.71 35.09
CA PHE A 195 0.91 1.03 35.35
C PHE A 195 0.69 -0.19 34.44
N HIS A 196 0.94 -0.06 33.13
CA HIS A 196 0.80 -1.16 32.17
C HIS A 196 1.67 -2.37 32.52
N ARG A 197 2.93 -2.15 32.91
CA ARG A 197 3.86 -3.22 33.29
C ARG A 197 3.42 -3.90 34.58
N GLU A 198 2.94 -3.13 35.55
CA GLU A 198 2.42 -3.69 36.81
C GLU A 198 1.21 -4.60 36.57
N GLN A 199 0.32 -4.23 35.64
CA GLN A 199 -0.81 -5.08 35.26
C GLN A 199 -0.35 -6.33 34.49
N GLU A 200 0.60 -6.18 33.56
CA GLU A 200 1.21 -7.30 32.84
C GLU A 200 1.89 -8.30 33.80
N GLU A 201 2.66 -7.81 34.77
CA GLU A 201 3.29 -8.65 35.78
C GLU A 201 2.26 -9.39 36.65
N LYS A 202 1.19 -8.70 37.08
CA LYS A 202 0.11 -9.31 37.86
C LYS A 202 -0.59 -10.43 37.06
N LEU A 203 -0.90 -10.16 35.79
CA LEU A 203 -1.49 -11.15 34.88
C LEU A 203 -0.56 -12.35 34.71
N ASN A 204 0.71 -12.12 34.40
CA ASN A 204 1.69 -13.17 34.18
C ASN A 204 1.95 -14.01 35.45
N LYS A 205 1.97 -13.38 36.63
CA LYS A 205 2.01 -14.09 37.92
C LYS A 205 0.79 -14.99 38.12
N HIS A 206 -0.40 -14.51 37.76
CA HIS A 206 -1.63 -15.30 37.84
C HIS A 206 -1.61 -16.50 36.87
N ILE A 207 -1.23 -16.28 35.62
CA ILE A 207 -1.07 -17.36 34.61
C ILE A 207 -0.06 -18.40 35.11
N PHE A 208 1.06 -17.95 35.68
CA PHE A 208 2.05 -18.86 36.24
C PHE A 208 1.53 -19.65 37.44
N SER A 209 0.67 -19.05 38.28
CA SER A 209 -0.02 -19.77 39.35
C SER A 209 -0.98 -20.83 38.81
N LEU A 210 -1.70 -20.57 37.71
CA LEU A 210 -2.58 -21.57 37.08
C LEU A 210 -1.80 -22.75 36.52
N PHE A 211 -0.65 -22.46 35.92
CA PHE A 211 0.28 -23.50 35.46
C PHE A 211 0.81 -24.35 36.62
N LYS A 212 1.22 -23.73 37.73
CA LYS A 212 1.66 -24.45 38.95
C LYS A 212 0.56 -25.34 39.53
N LYS A 213 -0.70 -24.94 39.42
CA LYS A 213 -1.86 -25.73 39.85
C LYS A 213 -2.29 -26.79 38.85
N VAL A 214 -1.54 -26.98 37.74
CA VAL A 214 -1.82 -27.94 36.66
C VAL A 214 -3.19 -27.70 35.99
N VAL A 215 -3.72 -26.47 36.08
CA VAL A 215 -4.99 -26.09 35.44
C VAL A 215 -4.80 -25.84 33.94
N ILE A 216 -3.60 -25.38 33.56
CA ILE A 216 -3.21 -25.10 32.17
C ILE A 216 -1.90 -25.80 31.84
N ASP A 217 -1.74 -26.22 30.59
CA ASP A 217 -0.50 -26.81 30.10
C ASP A 217 0.56 -25.75 29.77
N ASN A 218 1.80 -26.19 29.56
CA ASN A 218 2.91 -25.27 29.30
C ASN A 218 2.72 -24.53 27.96
N LYS A 219 2.03 -25.13 26.99
CA LYS A 219 1.74 -24.51 25.70
C LYS A 219 0.76 -23.35 25.87
N LEU A 220 -0.34 -23.55 26.58
CA LEU A 220 -1.35 -22.51 26.83
C LEU A 220 -0.79 -21.40 27.72
N ARG A 221 0.08 -21.73 28.68
CA ARG A 221 0.83 -20.73 29.47
C ARG A 221 1.55 -19.72 28.56
N TYR A 222 2.35 -20.19 27.59
CA TYR A 222 3.08 -19.29 26.69
C TYR A 222 2.16 -18.48 25.77
N GLN A 223 1.01 -19.04 25.37
CA GLN A 223 0.04 -18.34 24.55
C GLN A 223 -0.70 -17.21 25.29
N LEU A 224 -0.95 -17.41 26.59
CA LEU A 224 -1.66 -16.42 27.42
C LEU A 224 -0.71 -15.36 28.01
N GLN A 225 0.58 -15.66 28.12
CA GLN A 225 1.56 -14.75 28.68
C GLN A 225 1.69 -13.49 27.81
N SER A 226 1.52 -12.32 28.43
CA SER A 226 1.81 -11.04 27.77
C SER A 226 3.30 -10.73 27.90
N THR A 227 3.90 -10.16 26.86
CA THR A 227 5.36 -9.88 26.80
C THR A 227 5.73 -8.46 26.39
N CYS A 228 4.75 -7.65 25.95
CA CYS A 228 5.00 -6.35 25.34
C CYS A 228 3.82 -5.40 25.60
N SER A 229 3.35 -5.23 26.85
CA SER A 229 2.33 -4.21 27.09
C SER A 229 2.91 -2.80 26.84
N SER A 230 2.13 -1.95 26.20
CA SER A 230 2.49 -0.55 26.00
C SER A 230 1.26 0.34 26.14
N LEU A 231 1.49 1.59 26.55
CA LEU A 231 0.43 2.57 26.66
C LEU A 231 -0.03 3.00 25.27
N SER A 232 -1.34 3.16 25.12
CA SER A 232 -1.88 3.70 23.88
C SER A 232 -1.38 5.13 23.64
N VAL A 233 -0.95 5.41 22.42
CA VAL A 233 -0.35 6.72 22.06
C VAL A 233 -1.40 7.59 21.39
N PHE A 234 -1.59 8.81 21.90
CA PHE A 234 -2.41 9.83 21.27
C PHE A 234 -1.61 10.62 20.22
N TYR A 235 -2.20 10.84 19.05
CA TYR A 235 -1.77 11.90 18.12
C TYR A 235 -2.93 12.44 17.29
N GLY A 236 -2.79 13.67 16.79
CA GLY A 236 -3.81 14.37 16.02
C GLY A 236 -3.44 14.49 14.54
N LEU A 237 -4.36 14.18 13.64
CA LEU A 237 -4.22 14.43 12.20
C LEU A 237 -4.94 15.73 11.81
N PRO A 238 -4.25 16.76 11.28
CA PRO A 238 -4.89 18.01 10.91
C PRO A 238 -5.88 17.84 9.74
N LYS A 239 -7.10 18.33 9.92
CA LYS A 239 -8.10 18.44 8.86
C LYS A 239 -7.86 19.74 8.08
N ALA A 240 -6.82 19.76 7.24
CA ALA A 240 -6.41 20.93 6.46
C ALA A 240 -7.51 21.52 5.55
N HIS A 241 -8.52 20.72 5.20
CA HIS A 241 -9.67 21.10 4.38
C HIS A 241 -10.82 21.76 5.16
N LYS A 242 -10.68 21.99 6.48
CA LYS A 242 -11.70 22.63 7.33
C LYS A 242 -11.16 23.92 7.94
N THR A 243 -12.02 24.93 8.03
CA THR A 243 -11.73 26.20 8.69
C THR A 243 -11.30 25.97 10.15
N GLY A 244 -10.28 26.72 10.60
CA GLY A 244 -9.69 26.57 11.93
C GLY A 244 -8.77 25.35 12.10
N TYR A 245 -8.59 24.54 11.05
CA TYR A 245 -7.70 23.37 11.01
C TYR A 245 -7.85 22.45 12.24
N PRO A 246 -9.05 21.91 12.52
CA PRO A 246 -9.26 21.02 13.64
C PRO A 246 -8.47 19.72 13.45
N ILE A 247 -7.99 19.12 14.54
CA ILE A 247 -7.29 17.84 14.49
C ILE A 247 -8.28 16.68 14.66
N ARG A 248 -8.07 15.56 13.95
CA ARG A 248 -8.74 14.27 14.23
C ARG A 248 -7.89 13.54 15.27
N PRO A 249 -8.43 13.25 16.47
CA PRO A 249 -7.70 12.45 17.44
C PRO A 249 -7.58 11.00 16.96
N ILE A 250 -6.39 10.43 17.12
CA ILE A 250 -6.09 9.02 16.87
C ILE A 250 -5.47 8.46 18.15
N ILE A 251 -6.00 7.33 18.61
CA ILE A 251 -5.43 6.53 19.69
C ILE A 251 -4.82 5.29 19.05
N SER A 252 -3.50 5.20 19.07
CA SER A 252 -2.78 4.02 18.59
C SER A 252 -2.63 3.02 19.74
N THR A 253 -3.32 1.89 19.60
CA THR A 253 -3.25 0.72 20.49
C THR A 253 -2.25 -0.32 19.98
N ILE A 254 -1.33 0.07 19.09
CA ILE A 254 -0.32 -0.85 18.56
C ILE A 254 0.59 -1.27 19.71
N GLY A 255 0.48 -2.54 20.11
CA GLY A 255 1.23 -3.12 21.23
C GLY A 255 0.59 -2.89 22.61
N SER A 256 -0.64 -2.39 22.71
CA SER A 256 -1.37 -2.34 23.99
C SER A 256 -2.20 -3.58 24.22
#